data_AF-V7BLI0-F1
#
_entry.id   AF-V7BLI0-F1
#
_cell.length_a   1.000
_cell.length_b   1.000
_cell.length_c   1.000
_cell.angle_alpha   90.00
_cell.angle_beta   90.00
_cell.angle_gamma   90.00
#
_symmetry.space_group_name_H-M   'P 1'
#
loop_
_entity.id
_entity.type
_entity.pdbx_description
1 polymer ?
#
loop_
_entity_poly.entity_id
_entity_poly.type
_entity_poly.pdbx_seq_one_letter_code
_entity_poly.pdbx_strand_id
1 'polypeptide(L)'
;MSISPPNDPSRGCSSEFSQPLQLQDLVDAQELLENVNRVNVVEGNLRGIEYRIGDQELDIRRPVFRWDTRPYQDLFVNGFQAWPEGQTPNSTYYNLLHFIEHAGAPLDPNPSSTTRHVFVSTTLNNAWQPRPSTAVLPPGSRIQFYRYEIYAPGGIWVAVTLGDRYQYVSQAEVCFVGGIAPQYIRACLIFTATREVGSRLDYISCYIIFIIILYHPSLTTSYYIVQISEITERNKIGDKQEF
;
A
#
# COMPACT_ATOMS: atom_id res chain seq x y z
N MET A 1 12.11 15.64 -16.28
CA MET A 1 10.92 15.07 -16.94
C MET A 1 9.95 14.65 -15.85
N SER A 2 8.70 15.11 -15.92
CA SER A 2 7.67 14.86 -14.89
C SER A 2 7.06 13.47 -15.03
N ILE A 3 6.22 13.10 -14.07
CA ILE A 3 5.34 11.92 -14.04
C ILE A 3 4.87 11.54 -15.46
N SER A 4 4.88 10.22 -15.79
CA SER A 4 4.44 9.70 -17.08
C SER A 4 3.08 10.30 -17.48
N PRO A 5 2.86 10.67 -18.76
CA PRO A 5 1.59 11.25 -19.18
C PRO A 5 0.37 10.38 -18.79
N PRO A 6 -0.81 10.98 -18.54
CA PRO A 6 -2.02 10.27 -18.12
C PRO A 6 -2.42 9.03 -18.93
N ASN A 7 -2.07 8.97 -20.21
CA ASN A 7 -2.42 7.87 -21.12
C ASN A 7 -1.23 6.95 -21.46
N ASP A 8 -0.09 7.14 -20.81
CA ASP A 8 1.07 6.28 -21.00
C ASP A 8 0.84 4.94 -20.26
N PRO A 9 0.87 3.79 -20.95
CA PRO A 9 0.69 2.49 -20.30
C PRO A 9 1.65 2.26 -19.12
N SER A 10 2.89 2.74 -19.22
CA SER A 10 3.90 2.60 -18.16
C SER A 10 3.51 3.29 -16.85
N ARG A 11 2.59 4.28 -16.89
CA ARG A 11 2.10 5.00 -15.71
C ARG A 11 1.49 4.05 -14.67
N GLY A 12 0.93 2.91 -15.11
CA GLY A 12 0.38 1.89 -14.22
C GLY A 12 1.40 1.25 -13.27
N CYS A 13 2.68 1.19 -13.68
CA CYS A 13 3.77 0.50 -13.00
C CYS A 13 4.98 1.40 -12.70
N SER A 14 4.87 2.72 -12.86
CA SER A 14 6.01 3.64 -12.70
C SER A 14 6.18 4.20 -11.28
N SER A 15 5.30 3.84 -10.34
CA SER A 15 5.31 4.35 -8.97
C SER A 15 6.55 3.96 -8.18
N GLU A 16 7.24 2.89 -8.55
CA GLU A 16 8.47 2.44 -7.88
C GLU A 16 9.67 3.37 -8.15
N PHE A 17 9.67 4.08 -9.27
CA PHE A 17 10.83 4.84 -9.72
C PHE A 17 10.83 6.28 -9.19
N SER A 18 12.04 6.78 -8.93
CA SER A 18 12.24 8.16 -8.48
C SER A 18 12.04 9.15 -9.64
N GLN A 19 11.31 10.23 -9.40
CA GLN A 19 11.18 11.29 -10.39
C GLN A 19 12.43 12.20 -10.38
N PRO A 20 12.89 12.70 -11.53
CA PRO A 20 12.33 12.49 -12.87
C PRO A 20 12.67 11.11 -13.46
N LEU A 21 11.71 10.48 -14.14
CA LEU A 21 11.92 9.18 -14.79
C LEU A 21 13.03 9.25 -15.86
N GLN A 22 13.89 8.25 -15.82
CA GLN A 22 14.89 7.96 -16.85
C GLN A 22 14.33 7.00 -17.89
N LEU A 23 15.02 6.88 -19.03
CA LEU A 23 14.63 5.94 -20.07
C LEU A 23 14.61 4.49 -19.57
N GLN A 24 15.57 4.11 -18.72
CA GLN A 24 15.61 2.78 -18.13
C GLN A 24 14.39 2.52 -17.23
N ASP A 25 13.99 3.49 -16.40
CA ASP A 25 12.80 3.37 -15.54
C ASP A 25 11.53 3.10 -16.36
N LEU A 26 11.41 3.71 -17.55
CA LEU A 26 10.28 3.47 -18.45
C LEU A 26 10.31 2.06 -19.06
N VAL A 27 11.51 1.55 -19.39
CA VAL A 27 11.69 0.18 -19.88
C VAL A 27 11.33 -0.82 -18.79
N ASP A 28 11.82 -0.62 -17.57
CA ASP A 28 11.57 -1.51 -16.43
C ASP A 28 10.07 -1.49 -16.05
N ALA A 29 9.44 -0.31 -16.04
CA ALA A 29 7.99 -0.18 -15.82
C ALA A 29 7.16 -0.92 -16.89
N GLN A 30 7.60 -0.87 -18.15
CA GLN A 30 6.97 -1.57 -19.25
C GLN A 30 7.12 -3.10 -19.10
N GLU A 31 8.29 -3.59 -18.69
CA GLU A 31 8.51 -5.02 -18.42
C GLU A 31 7.62 -5.53 -17.28
N LEU A 32 7.46 -4.75 -16.21
CA LEU A 32 6.52 -5.06 -15.12
C LEU A 32 5.08 -5.16 -15.64
N LEU A 33 4.65 -4.20 -16.46
CA LEU A 33 3.32 -4.20 -17.08
C LEU A 33 3.11 -5.44 -17.95
N GLU A 34 4.09 -5.82 -18.76
CA GLU A 34 4.00 -6.98 -19.65
C GLU A 34 3.91 -8.29 -18.85
N ASN A 35 4.71 -8.46 -17.79
CA ASN A 35 4.66 -9.64 -16.95
C ASN A 35 3.33 -9.77 -16.18
N VAL A 36 2.82 -8.66 -15.63
CA VAL A 36 1.51 -8.65 -14.98
C VAL A 36 0.39 -8.98 -15.98
N ASN A 37 0.42 -8.40 -17.18
CA ASN A 37 -0.57 -8.71 -18.22
C ASN A 37 -0.49 -10.18 -18.67
N ARG A 38 0.72 -10.70 -18.91
CA ARG A 38 0.91 -12.10 -19.30
C ARG A 38 0.29 -13.05 -18.28
N VAL A 39 0.63 -12.90 -16.99
CA VAL A 39 0.16 -13.84 -15.96
C VAL A 39 -1.34 -13.71 -15.68
N ASN A 40 -1.89 -12.50 -15.69
CA ASN A 40 -3.28 -12.30 -15.27
C ASN A 40 -4.28 -12.30 -16.43
N VAL A 41 -3.92 -11.76 -17.59
CA VAL A 41 -4.81 -11.65 -18.76
C VAL A 41 -4.64 -12.87 -19.65
N VAL A 42 -3.42 -13.14 -20.10
CA VAL A 42 -3.14 -14.22 -21.07
C VAL A 42 -3.27 -15.60 -20.40
N GLU A 43 -2.63 -15.79 -19.25
CA GLU A 43 -2.63 -17.08 -18.53
C GLU A 43 -3.81 -17.17 -17.54
N GLY A 44 -4.15 -16.07 -16.86
CA GLY A 44 -5.17 -16.00 -15.81
C GLY A 44 -6.62 -15.71 -16.27
N ASN A 45 -6.82 -15.52 -17.58
CA ASN A 45 -8.12 -15.30 -18.21
C ASN A 45 -8.91 -14.12 -17.59
N LEU A 46 -8.22 -13.03 -17.25
CA LEU A 46 -8.85 -11.73 -17.04
C LEU A 46 -9.07 -11.02 -18.39
N ARG A 47 -10.03 -10.11 -18.45
CA ARG A 47 -10.28 -9.31 -19.67
C ARG A 47 -9.23 -8.21 -19.89
N GLY A 48 -8.61 -7.76 -18.81
CA GLY A 48 -7.63 -6.69 -18.78
C GLY A 48 -7.25 -6.36 -17.35
N ILE A 49 -6.19 -5.57 -17.20
CA ILE A 49 -5.81 -4.95 -15.92
C ILE A 49 -6.27 -3.51 -15.93
N GLU A 50 -7.07 -3.15 -14.94
CA GLU A 50 -7.63 -1.80 -14.81
C GLU A 50 -6.81 -1.01 -13.81
N TYR A 51 -6.04 -0.04 -14.30
CA TYR A 51 -5.27 0.88 -13.46
C TYR A 51 -6.11 2.09 -13.07
N ARG A 52 -5.77 2.75 -11.96
CA ARG A 52 -6.36 4.05 -11.64
C ARG A 52 -5.99 5.05 -12.73
N ILE A 53 -7.02 5.75 -13.22
CA ILE A 53 -6.89 6.64 -14.37
C ILE A 53 -6.09 7.88 -13.96
N GLY A 54 -5.08 8.23 -14.76
CA GLY A 54 -4.34 9.49 -14.64
C GLY A 54 -5.07 10.72 -15.18
N ASP A 55 -6.30 10.57 -15.68
CA ASP A 55 -7.08 11.68 -16.21
C ASP A 55 -7.32 12.73 -15.12
N GLN A 56 -7.10 13.98 -15.48
CA GLN A 56 -7.07 15.12 -14.57
C GLN A 56 -6.12 14.92 -13.36
N GLU A 57 -5.12 14.03 -13.49
CA GLU A 57 -4.16 13.68 -12.45
C GLU A 57 -4.84 13.12 -11.18
N LEU A 58 -6.00 12.47 -11.31
CA LEU A 58 -6.78 12.00 -10.16
C LEU A 58 -6.06 10.92 -9.33
N ASP A 59 -5.28 10.07 -9.98
CA ASP A 59 -4.44 9.05 -9.35
C ASP A 59 -3.40 9.64 -8.39
N ILE A 60 -2.86 10.82 -8.70
CA ILE A 60 -1.88 11.55 -7.87
C ILE A 60 -2.49 12.71 -7.06
N ARG A 61 -3.78 13.01 -7.21
CA ARG A 61 -4.51 14.00 -6.40
C ARG A 61 -5.36 13.38 -5.30
N ARG A 62 -5.65 12.09 -5.38
CA ARG A 62 -6.39 11.35 -4.36
C ARG A 62 -5.46 10.39 -3.64
N PRO A 63 -5.40 10.44 -2.30
CA PRO A 63 -4.52 9.56 -1.57
C PRO A 63 -5.04 8.12 -1.61
N VAL A 64 -4.10 7.20 -1.53
CA VAL A 64 -4.32 5.86 -1.01
C VAL A 64 -3.60 5.74 0.33
N PHE A 65 -4.05 4.80 1.15
CA PHE A 65 -3.50 4.57 2.48
C PHE A 65 -2.84 3.21 2.55
N ARG A 66 -1.71 3.12 3.25
CA ARG A 66 -1.07 1.85 3.55
C ARG A 66 -0.81 1.73 5.04
N TRP A 67 -1.28 0.64 5.61
CA TRP A 67 -0.91 0.25 6.96
C TRP A 67 0.37 -0.59 6.90
N ASP A 68 1.33 -0.34 7.79
CA ASP A 68 2.60 -1.08 7.84
C ASP A 68 3.15 -1.07 9.29
N THR A 69 4.03 -2.02 9.61
CA THR A 69 4.73 -2.08 10.91
C THR A 69 6.11 -1.46 10.85
N ARG A 70 6.66 -1.26 9.65
CA ARG A 70 7.94 -0.55 9.46
C ARG A 70 7.78 0.93 9.82
N PRO A 71 8.79 1.53 10.47
CA PRO A 71 8.70 2.90 10.96
C PRO A 71 8.92 3.92 9.85
N TYR A 72 8.45 5.16 10.07
CA TYR A 72 8.51 6.23 9.08
C TYR A 72 9.94 6.62 8.69
N GLN A 73 10.91 6.46 9.60
CA GLN A 73 12.33 6.73 9.32
C GLN A 73 12.89 5.86 8.19
N ASP A 74 12.36 4.66 8.01
CA ASP A 74 12.73 3.75 6.93
C ASP A 74 11.97 4.09 5.65
N LEU A 75 10.63 4.09 5.73
CA LEU A 75 9.77 4.20 4.55
C LEU A 75 9.81 5.58 3.89
N PHE A 76 10.11 6.64 4.63
CA PHE A 76 10.30 7.97 4.04
C PHE A 76 11.63 8.12 3.30
N VAL A 77 12.61 7.26 3.55
CA VAL A 77 13.88 7.25 2.85
C VAL A 77 13.85 6.29 1.67
N ASN A 78 13.29 5.10 1.88
CA ASN A 78 13.41 3.98 0.94
C ASN A 78 12.13 3.73 0.12
N GLY A 79 11.00 4.31 0.52
CA GLY A 79 9.69 3.99 -0.06
C GLY A 79 9.19 2.61 0.34
N PHE A 80 8.14 2.15 -0.33
CA PHE A 80 7.67 0.77 -0.23
C PHE A 80 8.23 -0.04 -1.40
N GLN A 81 8.94 -1.12 -1.09
CA GLN A 81 9.40 -2.07 -2.09
C GLN A 81 8.60 -3.37 -1.97
N ALA A 82 8.18 -3.93 -3.10
CA ALA A 82 7.72 -5.30 -3.15
C ALA A 82 8.85 -6.26 -2.77
N TRP A 83 8.50 -7.47 -2.37
CA TRP A 83 9.51 -8.47 -2.07
C TRP A 83 10.16 -8.94 -3.38
N PRO A 84 11.48 -9.17 -3.41
CA PRO A 84 12.10 -9.79 -4.58
C PRO A 84 11.52 -11.18 -4.83
N GLU A 85 11.43 -11.58 -6.11
CA GLU A 85 10.82 -12.83 -6.57
C GLU A 85 11.32 -14.07 -5.81
N GLY A 86 12.65 -14.14 -5.59
CA GLY A 86 13.29 -15.23 -4.87
C GLY A 86 13.11 -16.56 -5.59
N GLN A 87 12.41 -17.51 -4.97
CA GLN A 87 12.10 -18.82 -5.53
C GLN A 87 10.63 -18.95 -5.94
N THR A 88 9.87 -17.85 -5.89
CA THR A 88 8.45 -17.88 -6.24
C THR A 88 8.31 -17.96 -7.75
N PRO A 89 7.57 -18.94 -8.31
CA PRO A 89 7.38 -19.01 -9.74
C PRO A 89 6.72 -17.74 -10.28
N ASN A 90 7.12 -17.30 -11.48
CA ASN A 90 6.52 -16.16 -12.16
C ASN A 90 4.98 -16.18 -12.21
N SER A 91 4.38 -17.35 -12.44
CA SER A 91 2.92 -17.55 -12.46
C SER A 91 2.22 -17.30 -11.12
N THR A 92 2.99 -17.21 -10.03
CA THR A 92 2.53 -16.85 -8.69
C THR A 92 2.98 -15.45 -8.31
N TYR A 93 4.24 -15.10 -8.59
CA TYR A 93 4.84 -13.81 -8.22
C TYR A 93 4.10 -12.60 -8.83
N TYR A 94 3.66 -12.73 -10.09
CA TYR A 94 2.89 -11.70 -10.80
C TYR A 94 1.37 -11.91 -10.74
N ASN A 95 0.87 -12.92 -10.02
CA ASN A 95 -0.57 -13.24 -10.00
C ASN A 95 -1.32 -12.41 -8.96
N LEU A 96 -2.17 -11.51 -9.44
CA LEU A 96 -2.92 -10.56 -8.61
C LEU A 96 -3.94 -11.29 -7.72
N LEU A 97 -4.72 -12.23 -8.28
CA LEU A 97 -5.71 -12.95 -7.49
C LEU A 97 -5.05 -13.75 -6.37
N HIS A 98 -3.96 -14.45 -6.69
CA HIS A 98 -3.19 -15.18 -5.68
C HIS A 98 -2.65 -14.24 -4.59
N PHE A 99 -2.14 -13.06 -4.97
CA PHE A 99 -1.71 -12.06 -3.99
C PHE A 99 -2.84 -11.65 -3.04
N ILE A 100 -4.00 -11.27 -3.60
CA ILE A 100 -5.18 -10.84 -2.83
C ILE A 100 -5.67 -11.93 -1.86
N GLU A 101 -5.62 -13.19 -2.28
CA GLU A 101 -6.10 -14.31 -1.47
C GLU A 101 -5.10 -14.77 -0.40
N HIS A 102 -3.80 -14.53 -0.58
CA HIS A 102 -2.75 -15.19 0.22
C HIS A 102 -1.76 -14.24 0.92
N ALA A 103 -1.68 -12.96 0.53
CA ALA A 103 -0.73 -12.03 1.13
C ALA A 103 -1.08 -11.61 2.56
N GLY A 104 -2.36 -11.77 2.95
CA GLY A 104 -2.87 -11.35 4.25
C GLY A 104 -2.99 -9.84 4.40
N ALA A 105 -3.53 -9.41 5.53
CA ALA A 105 -3.59 -8.01 5.91
C ALA A 105 -2.23 -7.52 6.45
N PRO A 106 -1.92 -6.21 6.39
CA PRO A 106 -0.61 -5.69 6.81
C PRO A 106 -0.20 -5.94 8.27
N LEU A 107 -1.13 -6.33 9.14
CA LEU A 107 -0.85 -6.70 10.54
C LEU A 107 -1.09 -8.19 10.83
N ASP A 108 -1.14 -9.03 9.80
CA ASP A 108 -1.24 -10.46 10.01
C ASP A 108 0.09 -11.05 10.48
N PRO A 109 0.07 -11.97 11.46
CA PRO A 109 1.26 -12.49 12.13
C PRO A 109 2.22 -13.25 11.21
N ASN A 110 1.75 -13.70 10.04
CA ASN A 110 2.54 -14.57 9.19
C ASN A 110 1.93 -14.71 7.77
N PRO A 111 2.31 -13.89 6.78
CA PRO A 111 2.26 -14.38 5.41
C PRO A 111 3.36 -15.44 5.30
N SER A 112 2.99 -16.70 5.06
CA SER A 112 3.95 -17.81 4.95
C SER A 112 5.12 -17.38 4.06
N SER A 113 6.32 -17.31 4.64
CA SER A 113 7.45 -16.51 4.16
C SER A 113 8.12 -16.98 2.86
N THR A 114 7.54 -17.97 2.17
CA THR A 114 8.09 -18.57 0.95
C THR A 114 7.48 -18.01 -0.32
N THR A 115 6.22 -17.57 -0.29
CA THR A 115 5.55 -17.04 -1.48
C THR A 115 5.64 -15.51 -1.45
N ARG A 116 6.31 -14.95 -2.45
CA ARG A 116 6.50 -13.51 -2.63
C ARG A 116 5.64 -13.02 -3.78
N HIS A 117 5.36 -11.73 -3.81
CA HIS A 117 4.59 -11.10 -4.87
C HIS A 117 5.19 -9.75 -5.20
N VAL A 118 5.02 -9.35 -6.46
CA VAL A 118 5.46 -8.06 -6.97
C VAL A 118 4.59 -6.89 -6.48
N PHE A 119 3.57 -7.14 -5.65
CA PHE A 119 2.56 -6.14 -5.31
C PHE A 119 2.79 -5.50 -3.94
N VAL A 120 2.57 -4.18 -3.88
CA VAL A 120 2.39 -3.41 -2.65
C VAL A 120 0.91 -3.04 -2.54
N SER A 121 0.22 -3.60 -1.55
CA SER A 121 -1.19 -3.32 -1.27
C SER A 121 -1.40 -1.98 -0.57
N THR A 122 -2.43 -1.24 -0.99
CA THR A 122 -2.92 0.00 -0.40
C THR A 122 -4.46 0.04 -0.46
N THR A 123 -5.09 0.96 0.25
CA THR A 123 -6.56 1.10 0.29
C THR A 123 -7.01 2.51 -0.06
N LEU A 124 -8.09 2.65 -0.82
CA LEU A 124 -8.81 3.91 -1.01
C LEU A 124 -9.70 4.26 0.20
N ASN A 125 -9.99 3.28 1.07
CA ASN A 125 -10.88 3.46 2.20
C ASN A 125 -10.11 4.00 3.42
N ASN A 126 -10.18 5.32 3.61
CA ASN A 126 -9.58 5.99 4.78
C ASN A 126 -10.11 5.48 6.14
N ALA A 127 -11.32 4.92 6.18
CA ALA A 127 -11.92 4.38 7.40
C ALA A 127 -11.50 2.92 7.66
N TRP A 128 -10.89 2.25 6.68
CA TRP A 128 -10.42 0.88 6.86
C TRP A 128 -9.18 0.86 7.75
N GLN A 129 -9.19 -0.04 8.73
CA GLN A 129 -8.07 -0.29 9.63
C GLN A 129 -7.88 -1.80 9.84
N PRO A 130 -6.64 -2.29 9.88
CA PRO A 130 -6.37 -3.68 10.21
C PRO A 130 -6.72 -3.96 11.68
N ARG A 131 -7.14 -5.20 11.96
CA ARG A 131 -7.43 -5.68 13.32
C ARG A 131 -6.36 -6.69 13.73
N PRO A 132 -5.41 -6.32 14.61
CA PRO A 132 -4.36 -7.25 15.03
C PRO A 132 -4.93 -8.48 15.72
N SER A 133 -4.51 -9.67 15.27
CA SER A 133 -4.89 -10.93 15.90
C SER A 133 -4.32 -11.07 17.33
N THR A 134 -4.75 -12.09 18.07
CA THR A 134 -4.17 -12.47 19.37
C THR A 134 -2.74 -12.98 19.30
N ALA A 135 -2.31 -13.44 18.13
CA ALA A 135 -0.91 -13.79 17.91
C ALA A 135 -0.03 -12.53 17.78
N VAL A 136 -0.53 -11.46 17.17
CA VAL A 136 0.23 -10.21 16.95
C VAL A 136 0.17 -9.27 18.14
N LEU A 137 -0.99 -9.17 18.81
CA LEU A 137 -1.21 -8.32 19.98
C LEU A 137 -1.72 -9.15 21.17
N PRO A 138 -0.90 -9.99 21.83
CA PRO A 138 -1.35 -10.79 22.97
C PRO A 138 -1.99 -9.97 24.12
N PRO A 139 -2.82 -10.58 24.99
CA PRO A 139 -3.33 -9.89 26.18
C PRO A 139 -2.19 -9.34 27.08
N GLY A 140 -2.35 -8.12 27.57
CA GLY A 140 -1.34 -7.41 28.36
C GLY A 140 -0.19 -6.81 27.53
N SER A 141 -0.30 -6.80 26.20
CA SER A 141 0.74 -6.28 25.31
C SER A 141 0.31 -5.02 24.56
N ARG A 142 1.29 -4.40 23.90
CA ARG A 142 1.11 -3.25 23.03
C ARG A 142 1.90 -3.43 21.74
N ILE A 143 1.40 -2.89 20.64
CA ILE A 143 2.11 -2.81 19.37
C ILE A 143 2.01 -1.40 18.80
N GLN A 144 3.01 -1.02 18.02
CA GLN A 144 2.99 0.20 17.22
C GLN A 144 2.87 -0.17 15.73
N PHE A 145 2.06 0.58 15.00
CA PHE A 145 1.91 0.46 13.56
C PHE A 145 1.57 1.83 12.97
N TYR A 146 1.70 1.92 11.65
CA TYR A 146 1.75 3.18 10.94
C TYR A 146 0.72 3.18 9.82
N ARG A 147 0.10 4.33 9.57
CA ARG A 147 -0.73 4.56 8.38
C ARG A 147 -0.10 5.64 7.53
N TYR A 148 0.37 5.25 6.36
CA TYR A 148 0.97 6.13 5.38
C TYR A 148 -0.08 6.66 4.42
N GLU A 149 0.01 7.94 4.10
CA GLU A 149 -0.79 8.61 3.09
C GLU A 149 0.07 8.81 1.84
N ILE A 150 -0.40 8.28 0.71
CA ILE A 150 0.40 8.10 -0.50
C ILE A 150 -0.33 8.70 -1.70
N TYR A 151 0.39 9.48 -2.50
CA TYR A 151 -0.06 10.11 -3.74
C TYR A 151 0.83 9.63 -4.89
N ALA A 152 0.60 8.41 -5.35
CA ALA A 152 1.41 7.76 -6.39
C ALA A 152 0.63 7.63 -7.71
N PRO A 153 1.30 7.68 -8.87
CA PRO A 153 0.65 7.45 -10.17
C PRO A 153 0.25 5.99 -10.34
N GLY A 154 -0.83 5.74 -11.10
CA GLY A 154 -1.25 4.39 -11.47
C GLY A 154 -1.73 3.54 -10.28
N GLY A 155 -1.26 2.29 -10.22
CA GLY A 155 -1.77 1.27 -9.31
C GLY A 155 -3.04 0.60 -9.83
N ILE A 156 -3.09 -0.72 -9.71
CA ILE A 156 -4.19 -1.57 -10.19
C ILE A 156 -5.40 -1.37 -9.29
N TRP A 157 -6.54 -1.00 -9.87
CA TRP A 157 -7.82 -0.97 -9.18
C TRP A 157 -8.39 -2.38 -9.11
N VAL A 158 -8.15 -3.05 -7.97
CA VAL A 158 -8.37 -4.49 -7.81
C VAL A 158 -9.83 -4.88 -8.04
N ALA A 159 -10.76 -4.13 -7.45
CA ALA A 159 -12.20 -4.41 -7.57
C ALA A 159 -12.69 -4.37 -9.03
N VAL A 160 -12.15 -3.45 -9.84
CA VAL A 160 -12.53 -3.33 -11.26
C VAL A 160 -11.86 -4.44 -12.08
N THR A 161 -10.58 -4.73 -11.79
CA THR A 161 -9.79 -5.76 -12.50
C THR A 161 -10.32 -7.17 -12.27
N LEU A 162 -10.60 -7.53 -11.03
CA LEU A 162 -11.01 -8.89 -10.65
C LEU A 162 -12.54 -9.10 -10.70
N GLY A 163 -13.34 -8.04 -10.68
CA GLY A 163 -14.80 -8.11 -10.70
C GLY A 163 -15.35 -9.05 -9.62
N ASP A 164 -16.18 -10.01 -10.05
CA ASP A 164 -16.81 -11.00 -9.16
C ASP A 164 -15.82 -11.92 -8.41
N ARG A 165 -14.56 -11.99 -8.86
CA ARG A 165 -13.50 -12.75 -8.15
C ARG A 165 -13.02 -12.02 -6.89
N TYR A 166 -13.32 -10.73 -6.73
CA TYR A 166 -12.86 -9.94 -5.59
C TYR A 166 -13.84 -10.00 -4.41
N GLN A 167 -13.42 -10.63 -3.32
CA GLN A 167 -14.27 -10.83 -2.13
C GLN A 167 -14.10 -9.77 -1.03
N TYR A 168 -13.17 -8.82 -1.21
CA TYR A 168 -12.77 -7.87 -0.15
C TYR A 168 -13.13 -6.41 -0.48
N VAL A 169 -14.32 -6.20 -1.06
CA VAL A 169 -14.75 -4.89 -1.60
C VAL A 169 -14.61 -3.73 -0.60
N SER A 170 -14.83 -3.97 0.70
CA SER A 170 -14.71 -2.96 1.75
C SER A 170 -13.28 -2.42 1.93
N GLN A 171 -12.26 -3.17 1.48
CA GLN A 171 -10.87 -2.71 1.48
C GLN A 171 -10.59 -1.72 0.36
N ALA A 172 -11.44 -1.64 -0.68
CA ALA A 172 -11.25 -0.74 -1.83
C ALA A 172 -9.80 -0.71 -2.31
N GLU A 173 -9.23 -1.90 -2.53
CA GLU A 173 -7.80 -2.10 -2.65
C GLU A 173 -7.22 -1.59 -3.98
N VAL A 174 -6.02 -1.03 -3.87
CA VAL A 174 -5.19 -0.60 -4.98
C VAL A 174 -3.81 -1.22 -4.80
N CYS A 175 -3.37 -2.00 -5.79
CA CYS A 175 -2.06 -2.66 -5.75
C CYS A 175 -1.08 -1.93 -6.67
N PHE A 176 0.07 -1.53 -6.13
CA PHE A 176 1.18 -1.03 -6.93
C PHE A 176 2.12 -2.16 -7.28
N VAL A 177 2.62 -2.15 -8.51
CA VAL A 177 3.55 -3.17 -9.02
C VAL A 177 4.97 -2.70 -8.76
N GLY A 178 5.80 -3.57 -8.20
CA GLY A 178 7.21 -3.36 -7.89
C GLY A 178 7.44 -2.50 -6.64
N GLY A 179 6.72 -1.39 -6.49
CA GLY A 179 6.83 -0.55 -5.31
C GLY A 179 6.20 0.82 -5.42
N ILE A 180 6.52 1.65 -4.44
CA ILE A 180 6.12 3.04 -4.29
C ILE A 180 7.34 3.82 -3.79
N ALA A 181 7.89 4.67 -4.65
CA ALA A 181 9.03 5.51 -4.35
C ALA A 181 8.72 6.49 -3.20
N PRO A 182 9.72 6.85 -2.38
CA PRO A 182 9.52 7.66 -1.18
C PRO A 182 8.89 9.04 -1.46
N GLN A 183 9.15 9.65 -2.61
CA GLN A 183 8.59 10.97 -2.95
C GLN A 183 7.06 10.99 -3.05
N TYR A 184 6.42 9.82 -3.19
CA TYR A 184 4.96 9.71 -3.24
C TYR A 184 4.32 9.55 -1.86
N ILE A 185 5.13 9.39 -0.80
CA ILE A 185 4.64 9.22 0.57
C ILE A 185 4.62 10.59 1.24
N ARG A 186 3.42 11.14 1.45
CA ARG A 186 3.25 12.51 1.95
C ARG A 186 3.26 12.57 3.47
N ALA A 187 2.55 11.64 4.11
CA ALA A 187 2.38 11.67 5.54
C ALA A 187 2.33 10.29 6.17
N CYS A 188 2.56 10.26 7.48
CA CYS A 188 2.40 9.07 8.31
C CYS A 188 1.67 9.44 9.59
N LEU A 189 0.77 8.56 10.01
CA LEU A 189 0.14 8.54 11.32
C LEU A 189 0.64 7.35 12.13
N ILE A 190 0.96 7.59 13.39
CA ILE A 190 1.43 6.56 14.32
C ILE A 190 0.26 6.06 15.17
N PHE A 191 0.13 4.76 15.32
CA PHE A 191 -0.91 4.13 16.13
C PHE A 191 -0.28 3.23 17.19
N THR A 192 -0.84 3.23 18.40
CA THR A 192 -0.45 2.32 19.47
C THR A 192 -1.68 1.50 19.88
N ALA A 193 -1.76 0.23 19.45
CA ALA A 193 -2.79 -0.65 19.97
C ALA A 193 -2.34 -1.31 21.27
N THR A 194 -3.29 -1.46 22.19
CA THR A 194 -3.09 -2.09 23.49
C THR A 194 -4.22 -3.09 23.72
N ARG A 195 -3.90 -4.32 24.12
CA ARG A 195 -4.91 -5.29 24.56
C ARG A 195 -4.77 -5.51 26.06
N GLU A 196 -5.80 -5.15 26.82
CA GLU A 196 -5.77 -5.31 28.29
C GLU A 196 -5.99 -6.77 28.69
N VAL A 197 -5.39 -7.19 29.80
CA VAL A 197 -5.58 -8.55 30.35
C VAL A 197 -7.05 -8.75 30.73
N GLY A 198 -7.67 -9.83 30.26
CA GLY A 198 -9.07 -10.15 30.56
C GLY A 198 -10.11 -9.38 29.73
N SER A 199 -9.69 -8.46 28.87
CA SER A 199 -10.59 -7.77 27.94
C SER A 199 -10.90 -8.65 26.71
N ARG A 200 -12.19 -8.72 26.34
CA ARG A 200 -12.63 -9.24 25.02
C ARG A 200 -12.54 -8.19 23.90
N LEU A 201 -12.19 -6.95 24.26
CA LEU A 201 -12.21 -5.80 23.38
C LEU A 201 -10.79 -5.30 23.16
N ASP A 202 -10.50 -4.98 21.91
CA ASP A 202 -9.25 -4.33 21.55
C ASP A 202 -9.43 -2.82 21.66
N TYR A 203 -8.50 -2.18 22.36
CA TYR A 203 -8.43 -0.73 22.41
C TYR A 203 -7.29 -0.26 21.51
N ILE A 204 -7.63 0.50 20.48
CA ILE A 204 -6.63 1.26 19.74
C ILE A 204 -6.58 2.63 20.41
N SER A 205 -5.48 2.90 21.09
CA SER A 205 -5.15 4.27 21.50
C SER A 205 -4.39 4.90 20.34
N CYS A 206 -5.06 5.76 19.61
CA CYS A 206 -4.37 6.52 18.59
C CYS A 206 -3.58 7.64 19.27
N TYR A 207 -2.26 7.67 19.05
CA TYR A 207 -1.44 8.85 19.32
C TYR A 207 -1.13 9.43 17.96
N ILE A 208 -1.99 10.32 17.44
CA ILE A 208 -1.84 10.80 16.07
C ILE A 208 -0.65 11.76 15.98
N ILE A 209 0.57 11.25 15.90
CA ILE A 209 1.71 12.05 15.43
C ILE A 209 1.56 12.15 13.91
N PHE A 210 1.06 13.28 13.44
CA PHE A 210 1.14 13.63 12.02
C PHE A 210 2.60 13.91 11.68
N ILE A 211 3.15 13.20 10.71
CA ILE A 211 4.44 13.57 10.12
C ILE A 211 4.16 13.89 8.67
N ILE A 212 4.32 15.15 8.28
CA ILE A 212 4.18 15.60 6.89
C ILE A 212 5.58 15.83 6.34
N ILE A 213 5.88 15.26 5.18
CA ILE A 213 7.04 15.64 4.39
C ILE A 213 6.59 16.59 3.29
N LEU A 214 7.15 17.80 3.27
CA LEU A 214 7.05 18.66 2.10
C LEU A 214 8.24 18.37 1.18
N TYR A 215 7.96 17.74 0.04
CA TYR A 215 8.96 17.60 -1.01
C TYR A 215 9.11 18.94 -1.76
N HIS A 216 10.32 19.50 -1.75
CA HIS A 216 10.66 20.64 -2.60
C HIS A 216 11.54 20.16 -3.75
N PRO A 217 11.10 20.27 -5.02
CA PRO A 217 11.80 19.69 -6.18
C PRO A 217 13.17 20.32 -6.51
N SER A 218 13.67 21.25 -5.70
CA SER A 218 14.95 21.95 -5.92
C SER A 218 15.97 21.78 -4.80
N LEU A 219 15.68 20.97 -3.77
CA LEU A 219 16.61 20.74 -2.66
C LEU A 219 16.83 19.24 -2.51
N THR A 220 18.08 18.83 -2.72
CA THR A 220 18.60 17.53 -2.31
C THR A 220 18.25 17.30 -0.83
N THR A 221 17.32 16.38 -0.60
CA THR A 221 17.11 15.66 0.66
C THR A 221 17.02 16.56 1.90
N SER A 222 15.91 17.27 2.07
CA SER A 222 15.57 17.90 3.35
C SER A 222 14.15 17.50 3.75
N TYR A 223 14.04 16.58 4.70
CA TYR A 223 12.78 16.18 5.33
C TYR A 223 12.48 17.14 6.49
N TYR A 224 11.42 17.93 6.37
CA TYR A 224 10.96 18.76 7.48
C TYR A 224 9.80 18.05 8.17
N ILE A 225 9.92 17.76 9.47
CA ILE A 225 8.76 17.39 10.29
C ILE A 225 8.00 18.68 10.58
N VAL A 226 6.91 18.90 9.83
CA VAL A 226 6.21 20.21 9.86
C VAL A 226 5.29 20.36 11.06
N GLN A 227 4.74 19.27 11.62
CA GLN A 227 3.74 19.40 12.69
C GLN A 227 3.54 18.11 13.50
N ILE A 228 4.10 18.03 14.70
CA ILE A 228 3.69 17.03 15.69
C ILE A 228 2.46 17.60 16.41
N SER A 229 1.30 16.98 16.20
CA SER A 229 0.14 17.19 17.07
C SER A 229 -0.04 15.91 17.89
N GLU A 230 -0.51 16.02 19.12
CA GLU A 230 -0.88 14.85 19.92
C GLU A 230 -2.39 14.88 20.07
N ILE A 231 -3.06 13.96 19.38
CA ILE A 231 -4.48 13.72 19.54
C ILE A 231 -4.61 12.30 20.09
N THR A 232 -5.08 12.18 21.32
CA THR A 232 -5.39 10.89 21.94
C THR A 232 -6.86 10.57 21.67
N GLU A 233 -7.12 9.70 20.70
CA GLU A 233 -8.43 9.08 20.54
C GLU A 233 -8.38 7.63 21.00
N ARG A 234 -9.21 7.28 21.99
CA ARG A 234 -9.47 5.88 22.37
C ARG A 234 -10.72 5.41 21.67
N ASN A 235 -10.55 4.70 20.57
CA ASN A 235 -11.66 4.08 19.85
C ASN A 235 -11.71 2.59 20.20
N LYS A 236 -12.90 2.11 20.60
CA LYS A 236 -13.16 0.68 20.80
C LYS A 236 -13.17 0.01 19.43
N ILE A 237 -12.44 -1.09 19.26
CA ILE A 237 -12.69 -1.98 18.13
C ILE A 237 -13.92 -2.82 18.47
N GLY A 238 -15.11 -2.38 18.07
CA GLY A 238 -16.36 -3.16 18.18
C GLY A 238 -17.61 -2.35 18.44
N ASP A 239 -18.27 -1.90 17.37
CA ASP A 239 -19.59 -2.39 16.92
C ASP A 239 -19.98 -1.70 15.60
N LYS A 240 -20.50 -2.49 14.65
CA LYS A 240 -21.02 -2.16 13.30
C LYS A 240 -20.01 -1.93 12.16
N GLN A 241 -19.95 -2.91 11.27
CA GLN A 241 -20.14 -2.69 9.83
C GLN A 241 -21.07 -3.81 9.32
N GLU A 242 -22.38 -3.65 9.58
CA GLU A 242 -23.36 -4.01 8.56
C GLU A 242 -23.29 -2.90 7.52
N PHE A 243 -23.08 -3.25 6.26
CA PHE A 243 -23.66 -2.74 5.01
C PHE A 243 -22.79 -3.19 3.83
#